data_AF-A0A9D4C402-F1
#
_entry.id   AF-A0A9D4C402-F1
#
_cell.length_a   1.000
_cell.length_b   1.000
_cell.length_c   1.000
_cell.angle_alpha   90.00
_cell.angle_beta   90.00
_cell.angle_gamma   90.00
#
_symmetry.space_group_name_H-M   'P 1'
#
loop_
_entity.id
_entity.type
_entity.pdbx_description
1 polymer ?
#
loop_
_entity_poly.entity_id
_entity_poly.type
_entity_poly.pdbx_seq_one_letter_code
_entity_poly.pdbx_strand_id
1 'polypeptide(L)'
;MRQDHRLTLLYMIQHHLVDVDPGPILSRSDTKTRGKSRLQQATPQSTVYNSSFYPITISQWNQLPILVTDSTCLEGFKTALVQLRASPSRTA
;
A
#
# COMPACT_ATOMS: atom_id res chain seq x y z
N MET A 1 -3.27 9.84 -10.14
CA MET A 1 -1.92 10.08 -10.69
C MET A 1 -0.83 9.90 -9.63
N ARG A 2 -0.55 10.86 -8.71
CA ARG A 2 0.58 10.74 -7.75
C ARG A 2 0.45 9.61 -6.71
N GLN A 3 -0.76 9.29 -6.26
CA GLN A 3 -1.00 8.19 -5.31
C GLN A 3 -0.73 6.81 -5.95
N ASP A 4 -1.20 6.62 -7.17
CA ASP A 4 -1.12 5.34 -7.88
C ASP A 4 0.33 4.95 -8.19
N HIS A 5 1.15 5.93 -8.57
CA HIS A 5 2.58 5.71 -8.78
C HIS A 5 3.26 5.26 -7.49
N ARG A 6 2.92 5.89 -6.35
CA ARG A 6 3.46 5.50 -5.05
C ARG A 6 3.03 4.09 -4.65
N LEU A 7 1.75 3.76 -4.79
CA LEU A 7 1.23 2.42 -4.52
C LEU A 7 1.84 1.36 -5.44
N THR A 8 2.05 1.70 -6.71
CA THR A 8 2.73 0.81 -7.68
C THR A 8 4.18 0.59 -7.29
N LEU A 9 4.91 1.64 -6.90
CA LEU A 9 6.29 1.52 -6.42
C LEU A 9 6.35 0.67 -5.14
N LEU A 10 5.40 0.85 -4.21
CA LEU A 10 5.33 0.04 -3.01
C LEU A 10 5.10 -1.44 -3.33
N TYR A 11 4.19 -1.75 -4.28
CA TYR A 11 4.00 -3.11 -4.79
C TYR A 11 5.30 -3.68 -5.34
N MET A 12 6.01 -2.90 -6.16
CA MET A 12 7.27 -3.35 -6.76
C MET A 12 8.35 -3.64 -5.70
N ILE A 13 8.47 -2.79 -4.68
CA ILE A 13 9.42 -2.99 -3.56
C ILE A 13 9.04 -4.25 -2.78
N GLN A 14 7.75 -4.44 -2.45
CA GLN A 14 7.28 -5.62 -1.71
C GLN A 14 7.47 -6.94 -2.47
N HIS A 15 7.37 -6.91 -3.80
CA HIS A 15 7.55 -8.07 -4.67
C HIS A 15 8.98 -8.20 -5.25
N HIS A 16 9.94 -7.42 -4.76
CA HIS A 16 11.34 -7.41 -5.24
C HIS A 16 11.48 -7.21 -6.76
N LEU A 17 10.59 -6.43 -7.36
CA LEU A 17 10.63 -6.07 -8.79
C LEU A 17 11.54 -4.87 -9.08
N VAL A 18 12.10 -4.26 -8.03
CA VAL A 18 13.09 -3.18 -8.08
C VAL A 18 14.21 -3.55 -7.13
N ASP A 19 15.44 -3.15 -7.47
CA ASP A 19 16.62 -3.30 -6.62
C ASP A 19 16.62 -2.30 -5.46
N VAL A 20 15.66 -2.47 -4.55
CA VAL A 20 15.53 -1.72 -3.29
C VAL A 20 15.22 -2.72 -2.20
N ASP A 21 16.08 -2.80 -1.19
CA ASP A 21 15.80 -3.62 -0.01
C ASP A 21 14.69 -2.93 0.82
N PRO A 22 13.51 -3.57 1.02
CA PRO A 22 12.45 -3.02 1.84
C PRO A 22 12.84 -2.88 3.32
N GLY A 23 13.87 -3.60 3.79
CA GLY A 23 14.30 -3.61 5.18
C GLY A 23 13.16 -3.94 6.16
N PRO A 24 13.29 -3.57 7.45
CA PRO A 24 12.25 -3.82 8.46
C PRO A 24 11.01 -2.91 8.31
N ILE A 25 11.03 -1.97 7.37
CA ILE A 25 9.99 -0.94 7.20
C ILE A 25 8.68 -1.55 6.71
N LEU A 26 8.74 -2.55 5.82
CA LEU A 26 7.57 -3.25 5.28
C LEU A 26 7.26 -4.53 6.05
N SER A 27 7.23 -4.45 7.37
CA SER A 27 6.83 -5.59 8.20
C SER A 27 5.33 -5.84 8.09
N ARG A 28 4.93 -7.09 7.85
CA ARG A 28 3.52 -7.48 7.91
C ARG A 28 3.01 -7.33 9.35
N SER A 29 1.82 -6.78 9.52
CA SER A 29 1.17 -6.71 10.83
C SER A 29 0.95 -8.13 11.34
N ASP A 30 1.42 -8.40 12.56
CA ASP A 30 1.25 -9.70 13.19
C ASP A 30 -0.24 -9.98 13.47
N THR A 31 -0.60 -11.26 13.47
CA THR A 31 -1.96 -11.77 13.67
C THR A 31 -2.58 -11.33 15.02
N LYS A 32 -1.74 -10.97 16.02
CA LYS A 32 -2.21 -10.38 17.30
C LYS A 32 -2.77 -8.97 17.18
N THR A 33 -2.48 -8.26 16.10
CA THR A 33 -2.97 -6.90 15.85
C THR A 33 -4.28 -7.00 15.07
N ARG A 34 -5.35 -6.37 15.56
CA ARG A 34 -6.69 -6.42 14.96
C ARG A 34 -6.70 -5.83 13.54
N GLY A 35 -6.38 -6.64 12.52
CA GLY A 35 -6.40 -6.24 11.12
C GLY A 35 -5.75 -7.28 10.22
N LYS A 36 -6.57 -7.99 9.43
CA LYS A 36 -6.09 -8.95 8.44
C LYS A 36 -5.11 -8.29 7.45
N SER A 37 -3.93 -8.90 7.27
CA SER A 37 -3.00 -8.71 6.14
C SER A 37 -2.53 -7.28 5.81
N ARG A 38 -2.40 -6.40 6.80
CA ARG A 38 -1.94 -5.01 6.59
C ARG A 38 -0.46 -4.83 6.88
N LEU A 39 0.17 -3.84 6.25
CA LEU A 39 1.55 -3.44 6.57
C LEU A 39 1.55 -2.64 7.88
N GLN A 40 2.59 -2.81 8.69
CA GLN A 40 2.77 -1.98 9.88
C GLN A 40 2.99 -0.53 9.46
N GLN A 41 2.23 0.39 10.05
CA GLN A 41 2.33 1.80 9.77
C GLN A 41 3.15 2.48 10.87
N ALA A 42 4.35 2.96 10.53
CA ALA A 42 5.09 3.85 11.39
C ALA A 42 4.34 5.19 11.51
N THR A 43 4.13 5.66 12.74
CA THR A 43 3.52 6.96 13.03
C THR A 43 4.60 7.92 13.54
N PRO A 44 5.37 8.58 12.66
CA PRO A 44 6.35 9.55 13.11
C PRO A 44 5.67 10.76 13.75
N GLN A 45 6.27 11.32 14.80
CA GLN A 45 5.71 12.47 15.52
C GLN A 45 5.83 13.79 14.75
N SER A 46 6.73 13.88 13.78
CA SER A 46 6.89 15.07 12.93
C SER A 46 6.05 14.97 11.66
N THR A 47 5.32 16.04 11.36
CA THR A 47 4.49 16.19 10.15
C THR A 47 5.30 16.04 8.87
N VAL A 48 6.58 16.43 8.88
CA VAL A 48 7.49 16.30 7.73
C VAL A 48 7.78 14.83 7.40
N TYR A 49 7.90 13.98 8.41
CA TYR A 49 8.11 12.55 8.18
C TYR A 49 6.81 11.84 7.82
N ASN A 50 5.65 12.31 8.29
CA ASN A 50 4.35 11.75 7.89
C ASN A 50 4.05 11.90 6.39
N SER A 51 4.58 12.96 5.75
CA SER A 51 4.42 13.17 4.31
C SER A 51 5.48 12.46 3.46
N SER A 52 6.45 11.78 4.09
CA SER A 52 7.46 10.98 3.40
C SER A 52 6.84 9.76 2.72
N PHE A 53 7.58 9.16 1.77
CA PHE A 53 7.08 8.07 0.92
C PHE A 53 6.47 6.91 1.71
N TYR A 54 7.18 6.32 2.67
CA TYR A 54 6.69 5.12 3.36
C TYR A 54 5.43 5.39 4.21
N PRO A 55 5.40 6.36 5.16
CA PRO A 55 4.24 6.53 6.03
C PRO A 55 2.96 6.84 5.27
N ILE A 56 3.03 7.72 4.26
CA ILE A 56 1.86 8.09 3.47
C ILE A 56 1.40 6.95 2.56
N THR A 57 2.34 6.21 1.96
CA THR A 57 2.00 5.15 1.00
C THR A 57 1.51 3.90 1.71
N ILE A 58 2.08 3.56 2.87
CA ILE A 58 1.60 2.46 3.72
C ILE A 58 0.19 2.76 4.24
N SER A 59 -0.08 4.00 4.66
CA SER A 59 -1.43 4.42 5.06
C SER A 59 -2.44 4.22 3.93
N GLN A 60 -2.09 4.66 2.71
CA GLN A 60 -2.93 4.48 1.52
C GLN A 60 -3.08 2.99 1.14
N TRP A 61 -2.01 2.21 1.24
CA TRP A 61 -2.02 0.78 0.98
C TRP A 61 -2.97 0.03 1.91
N ASN A 62 -2.93 0.36 3.20
CA ASN A 62 -3.78 -0.26 4.21
C ASN A 62 -5.28 0.06 4.06
N GLN A 63 -5.62 1.06 3.24
CA GLN A 63 -7.00 1.38 2.87
C GLN A 63 -7.49 0.58 1.66
N LEU A 64 -6.59 -0.08 0.91
CA LEU A 64 -6.97 -0.87 -0.25
C LEU A 64 -7.72 -2.15 0.17
N PRO A 65 -8.67 -2.62 -0.65
CA PRO A 65 -9.25 -3.94 -0.48
C PRO A 65 -8.19 -5.03 -0.64
N ILE A 66 -8.32 -6.11 0.14
CA ILE A 66 -7.40 -7.27 0.11
C ILE A 66 -7.29 -7.84 -1.31
N LEU A 67 -8.40 -7.86 -2.05
CA LEU A 67 -8.44 -8.32 -3.45
C LEU A 67 -7.50 -7.54 -4.37
N VAL A 68 -7.24 -6.27 -4.07
CA VAL A 68 -6.30 -5.43 -4.85
C VAL A 68 -4.86 -5.73 -4.41
N THR A 69 -4.61 -5.81 -3.10
CA THR A 69 -3.26 -6.03 -2.56
C THR A 69 -2.72 -7.43 -2.82
N ASP A 70 -3.58 -8.45 -2.92
CA ASP A 70 -3.20 -9.85 -3.19
C ASP A 70 -3.06 -10.17 -4.69
N SER A 71 -3.06 -9.14 -5.55
CA SER A 71 -2.83 -9.33 -6.98
C SER A 71 -1.46 -9.97 -7.26
N THR A 72 -1.45 -11.00 -8.08
CA THR A 72 -0.26 -11.84 -8.34
C THR A 72 0.73 -11.21 -9.32
N CYS A 73 0.32 -10.17 -10.05
CA CYS A 73 1.16 -9.48 -11.01
C CYS A 73 0.91 -7.97 -11.03
N LEU A 74 1.93 -7.23 -11.47
CA LEU A 74 1.93 -5.76 -11.48
C LEU A 74 0.88 -5.14 -12.40
N GLU A 75 0.60 -5.74 -13.57
CA GLU A 75 -0.49 -5.28 -14.43
C GLU A 75 -1.87 -5.51 -13.79
N GLY A 76 -2.05 -6.66 -13.14
CA GLY A 76 -3.26 -6.95 -12.35
C GLY A 76 -3.48 -5.93 -11.24
N PHE A 77 -2.42 -5.56 -10.53
CA PHE A 77 -2.47 -4.51 -9.51
C PHE A 77 -2.86 -3.15 -10.10
N LYS A 78 -2.21 -2.72 -11.19
CA LYS A 78 -2.48 -1.44 -11.84
C LYS A 78 -3.93 -1.35 -12.33
N THR A 79 -4.42 -2.39 -12.99
CA THR A 79 -5.80 -2.47 -13.49
C THR A 79 -6.82 -2.47 -12.35
N ALA A 80 -6.60 -3.29 -11.31
CA ALA A 80 -7.46 -3.32 -10.13
C ALA A 80 -7.52 -1.97 -9.41
N LEU A 81 -6.38 -1.28 -9.30
CA LEU A 81 -6.37 0.09 -8.78
C LEU A 81 -7.25 1.00 -9.65
N VAL A 82 -7.08 1.01 -10.98
CA VAL A 82 -7.88 1.86 -11.89
C VAL A 82 -9.37 1.58 -11.75
N GLN A 83 -9.77 0.32 -11.65
CA GLN A 83 -11.17 -0.07 -11.43
C GLN A 83 -11.71 0.42 -10.08
N LEU A 84 -10.91 0.34 -9.01
CA LEU A 84 -11.30 0.82 -7.68
C LEU A 84 -11.64 2.32 -7.68
N ARG A 85 -10.87 3.13 -8.41
CA ARG A 85 -11.15 4.58 -8.56
C ARG A 85 -12.18 4.92 -9.62
N ALA A 86 -12.38 4.06 -10.61
CA ALA A 86 -13.46 4.20 -11.59
C ALA A 86 -14.83 3.83 -11.00
N SER A 87 -14.87 3.12 -9.86
CA SER A 87 -16.09 2.82 -9.14
C SER A 87 -16.47 4.04 -8.29
N PRO A 88 -17.48 4.85 -8.68
CA PRO A 88 -17.99 5.86 -7.79
C PRO A 88 -18.58 5.14 -6.58
N SER A 89 -18.16 5.54 -5.39
CA SER A 89 -18.67 5.10 -4.10
C SER A 89 -20.17 4.83 -4.16
N ARG A 90 -20.55 3.57 -4.01
CA ARG A 90 -21.92 3.14 -3.72
C ARG A 90 -22.22 3.62 -2.30
N THR A 91 -22.65 4.88 -2.18
CA THR A 91 -23.25 5.42 -0.96
C THR A 91 -24.47 4.57 -0.63
N ALA A 92 -24.39 3.86 0.49
CA ALA A 92 -25.54 3.41 1.27
C ALA A 92 -25.66 4.36 2.47
#